data_AF-H0EHJ1-F1
#
_entry.id   AF-H0EHJ1-F1
#
_cell.length_a   1.000
_cell.length_b   1.000
_cell.length_c   1.000
_cell.angle_alpha   90.00
_cell.angle_beta   90.00
_cell.angle_gamma   90.00
#
_symmetry.space_group_name_H-M   'P 1'
#
loop_
_entity.id
_entity.type
_entity.pdbx_description
1 polymer ?
#
loop_
_entity_poly.entity_id
_entity_poly.type
_entity_poly.pdbx_seq_one_letter_code
_entity_poly.pdbx_strand_id
1 'polypeptide(L)'
;MSDGVIDNLWEHEIIENVVTSIRKWESGQGGESTGDRRDGAGGGMRYVAQELMNAAKAIATDPFAESPFMEHAVEEGLAMEGGKHDDISVVAALCRRSNG
;
A
#
# COMPACT_ATOMS: atom_id res chain seq x y z
N MET A 1 -4.84 -7.64 1.37
CA MET A 1 -3.62 -7.46 0.55
C MET A 1 -2.94 -8.81 0.42
N SER A 2 -2.25 -9.08 -0.69
CA SER A 2 -1.42 -10.29 -0.84
C SER A 2 -0.12 -10.18 -0.03
N ASP A 3 0.58 -11.31 0.10
CA ASP A 3 1.92 -11.41 0.66
C ASP A 3 2.92 -10.53 -0.11
N GLY A 4 2.79 -10.41 -1.44
CA GLY A 4 3.62 -9.48 -2.23
C GLY A 4 3.59 -8.01 -1.75
N VAL A 5 2.59 -7.59 -0.96
CA VAL A 5 2.61 -6.28 -0.28
C VAL A 5 3.43 -6.33 1.00
N ILE A 6 3.19 -7.34 1.84
CA ILE A 6 3.78 -7.48 3.18
C ILE A 6 5.26 -7.86 3.10
N ASP A 7 5.65 -8.58 2.05
CA ASP A 7 7.03 -8.95 1.76
C ASP A 7 7.88 -7.76 1.33
N ASN A 8 7.25 -6.66 0.91
CA ASN A 8 7.90 -5.50 0.32
C ASN A 8 7.67 -4.18 1.08
N LEU A 9 6.84 -4.17 2.12
CA LEU A 9 6.59 -2.98 2.93
C LEU A 9 6.42 -3.37 4.40
N TRP A 10 7.06 -2.63 5.30
CA TRP A 10 6.81 -2.80 6.73
C TRP A 10 5.43 -2.26 7.12
N GLU A 11 4.88 -2.76 8.24
CA GLU A 11 3.54 -2.38 8.71
C GLU A 11 3.37 -0.85 8.87
N HIS A 12 4.42 -0.18 9.37
CA HIS A 12 4.39 1.27 9.58
C HIS A 12 4.34 2.05 8.26
N GLU A 13 5.02 1.58 7.22
CA GLU A 13 4.97 2.18 5.88
C GLU A 13 3.61 1.97 5.22
N ILE A 14 2.99 0.80 5.40
CA ILE A 14 1.63 0.53 4.93
C ILE A 14 0.66 1.53 5.56
N ILE A 15 0.74 1.71 6.89
CA ILE A 15 -0.12 2.67 7.62
C ILE A 15 0.13 4.10 7.13
N GLU A 16 1.40 4.52 7.03
CA GLU A 16 1.76 5.86 6.57
C GLU A 16 1.28 6.13 5.14
N ASN A 17 1.47 5.18 4.24
CA ASN A 17 1.03 5.26 2.86
C ASN A 17 -0.50 5.42 2.78
N VAL A 18 -1.26 4.60 3.52
CA VAL A 18 -2.72 4.68 3.55
C VAL A 18 -3.20 6.02 4.08
N VAL A 19 -2.68 6.47 5.23
CA VAL A 19 -3.08 7.75 5.86
C VAL A 19 -2.73 8.93 4.94
N THR A 20 -1.54 8.92 4.35
CA THR A 20 -1.09 9.97 3.43
C THR A 20 -1.93 9.98 2.16
N SER A 21 -2.28 8.82 1.61
CA SER A 21 -3.11 8.69 0.42
C SER A 21 -4.53 9.20 0.65
N ILE A 22 -5.13 8.92 1.83
CA ILE A 22 -6.43 9.49 2.20
C ILE A 22 -6.35 11.02 2.24
N ARG A 23 -5.32 11.59 2.89
CA ARG A 23 -5.15 13.05 2.98
C ARG A 23 -4.94 13.70 1.61
N LYS A 24 -4.12 13.09 0.75
CA LYS A 24 -3.92 13.54 -0.64
C LYS A 24 -5.22 13.54 -1.42
N TRP A 25 -6.01 12.48 -1.28
CA TRP A 25 -7.33 12.39 -1.91
C TRP A 25 -8.24 13.52 -1.43
N GLU A 26 -8.36 13.71 -0.12
CA GLU A 26 -9.16 14.80 0.48
C GLU A 26 -8.71 16.19 0.03
N SER A 27 -7.41 16.39 -0.21
CA SER A 27 -6.85 17.65 -0.71
C SER A 27 -7.06 17.85 -2.22
N GLY A 28 -7.83 17.00 -2.90
CA GLY A 28 -8.14 17.15 -4.33
C GLY A 28 -7.23 16.36 -5.27
N GLN A 29 -6.24 15.60 -4.77
CA GLN A 29 -5.39 14.75 -5.61
C GLN A 29 -6.11 13.43 -5.97
N GLY A 30 -5.51 12.61 -6.83
CA GLY A 30 -6.01 11.26 -7.15
C GLY A 30 -7.12 11.17 -8.20
N GLY A 31 -7.43 12.25 -8.91
CA GLY A 31 -8.35 12.26 -10.07
C GLY A 31 -9.75 12.78 -9.75
N GLU A 32 -10.73 12.48 -10.61
CA GLU A 32 -12.13 12.91 -10.43
C GLU A 32 -12.82 12.14 -9.29
N SER A 33 -13.62 12.86 -8.50
CA SER A 33 -14.42 12.27 -7.42
C SER A 33 -15.85 12.03 -7.88
N THR A 34 -16.42 10.90 -7.47
CA THR A 34 -17.85 10.58 -7.67
C THR A 34 -18.76 11.20 -6.61
N GLY A 35 -18.21 11.91 -5.63
CA GLY A 35 -18.96 12.56 -4.56
C GLY A 35 -18.08 13.28 -3.54
N ASP A 36 -18.52 13.31 -2.28
CA ASP A 36 -17.71 13.84 -1.17
C ASP A 36 -16.43 13.02 -1.00
N ARG A 37 -15.30 13.71 -0.76
CA ARG A 37 -13.97 13.10 -0.62
C ARG A 37 -13.62 12.74 0.82
N ARG A 38 -14.40 13.20 1.80
CA ARG A 38 -14.13 12.99 3.23
C ARG A 38 -13.90 11.52 3.58
N ASP A 39 -12.88 11.27 4.39
CA ASP A 39 -12.40 9.97 4.85
C ASP A 39 -12.11 8.99 3.70
N GLY A 40 -11.76 9.48 2.51
CA GLY A 40 -11.49 8.65 1.33
C GLY A 40 -12.74 8.15 0.60
N ALA A 41 -13.90 8.79 0.80
CA ALA A 41 -15.11 8.55 0.02
C ALA A 41 -14.99 9.05 -1.43
N GLY A 42 -16.03 8.85 -2.25
CA GLY A 42 -16.07 9.39 -3.62
C GLY A 42 -15.12 8.70 -4.61
N GLY A 43 -14.58 7.53 -4.26
CA GLY A 43 -13.59 6.81 -5.07
C GLY A 43 -12.19 6.78 -4.46
N GLY A 44 -11.98 7.47 -3.32
CA GLY A 44 -10.69 7.54 -2.65
C GLY A 44 -10.09 6.18 -2.29
N MET A 45 -10.89 5.17 -1.98
CA MET A 45 -10.36 3.81 -1.71
C MET A 45 -9.69 3.16 -2.92
N ARG A 46 -10.14 3.46 -4.15
CA ARG A 46 -9.44 3.00 -5.36
C ARG A 46 -8.06 3.67 -5.45
N TYR A 47 -8.00 4.98 -5.18
CA TYR A 47 -6.75 5.72 -5.16
C TYR A 47 -5.78 5.19 -4.09
N VAL A 48 -6.26 5.01 -2.85
CA VAL A 48 -5.48 4.42 -1.75
C VAL A 48 -4.95 3.03 -2.11
N ALA A 49 -5.80 2.16 -2.68
CA ALA A 49 -5.36 0.83 -3.10
C ALA A 49 -4.26 0.90 -4.17
N GLN A 50 -4.38 1.83 -5.12
CA GLN A 50 -3.39 2.02 -6.17
C GLN A 50 -2.06 2.56 -5.63
N GLU A 51 -2.09 3.54 -4.72
CA GLU A 51 -0.88 4.11 -4.11
C GLU A 51 -0.13 3.07 -3.28
N LEU A 52 -0.84 2.23 -2.52
CA LEU A 52 -0.23 1.15 -1.75
C LEU A 52 0.37 0.07 -2.66
N MET A 53 -0.34 -0.30 -3.74
CA MET A 53 0.19 -1.23 -4.75
C MET A 53 1.45 -0.67 -5.42
N ASN A 54 1.45 0.62 -5.78
CA ASN A 54 2.60 1.28 -6.40
C ASN A 54 3.81 1.31 -5.46
N ALA A 55 3.61 1.56 -4.16
CA ALA A 55 4.68 1.56 -3.16
C ALA A 55 5.31 0.18 -3.01
N ALA A 56 4.49 -0.86 -2.84
CA ALA A 56 4.99 -2.24 -2.76
C ALA A 56 5.71 -2.65 -4.05
N LYS A 57 5.16 -2.26 -5.22
CA LYS A 57 5.77 -2.55 -6.52
C LYS A 57 7.13 -1.87 -6.69
N ALA A 58 7.30 -0.64 -6.18
CA ALA A 58 8.58 0.06 -6.26
C ALA A 58 9.68 -0.75 -5.57
N ILE A 59 9.42 -1.22 -4.34
CA ILE A 59 10.36 -2.07 -3.59
C ILE A 59 10.54 -3.43 -4.26
N ALA A 60 9.46 -4.10 -4.66
CA ALA A 60 9.49 -5.41 -5.32
C ALA A 60 10.30 -5.46 -6.64
N THR A 61 10.53 -4.30 -7.27
CA THR A 61 11.30 -4.20 -8.52
C THR A 61 12.71 -3.64 -8.32
N ASP A 62 13.05 -3.21 -7.12
CA ASP A 62 14.37 -2.69 -6.79
C ASP A 62 15.25 -3.82 -6.21
N PRO A 63 16.31 -4.24 -6.93
CA PRO A 63 17.21 -5.30 -6.48
C PRO A 63 18.08 -4.90 -5.29
N PHE A 64 18.11 -3.61 -4.91
CA PHE A 64 18.89 -3.08 -3.80
C PHE A 64 18.02 -2.54 -2.67
N ALA A 65 16.69 -2.67 -2.78
CA ALA A 65 15.82 -2.20 -1.72
C ALA A 65 15.91 -3.08 -0.48
N GLU A 66 15.82 -2.45 0.68
CA GLU A 66 15.55 -3.14 1.92
C GLU A 66 14.07 -3.52 1.95
N SER A 67 13.78 -4.75 2.36
CA SER A 67 12.42 -5.27 2.40
C SER A 67 12.25 -6.27 3.55
N PRO A 68 11.02 -6.43 4.07
CA PRO A 68 10.73 -7.49 5.04
C PRO A 68 11.13 -8.88 4.53
N PHE A 69 10.94 -9.19 3.25
CA PHE A 69 11.38 -10.45 2.65
C PHE A 69 12.89 -10.66 2.76
N MET A 70 13.68 -9.63 2.44
CA MET A 70 15.13 -9.67 2.57
C MET A 70 15.56 -9.89 4.02
N GLU A 71 14.97 -9.16 4.96
CA GLU A 71 15.25 -9.28 6.40
C GLU A 71 15.03 -10.71 6.89
N HIS A 72 13.86 -11.31 6.57
CA HIS A 72 13.54 -12.68 6.95
C HIS A 72 14.50 -13.70 6.30
N ALA A 73 14.85 -13.51 5.02
CA ALA A 73 15.80 -14.40 4.34
C ALA A 73 17.18 -14.38 5.01
N VAL A 74 17.66 -13.21 5.42
CA VAL A 74 18.92 -13.04 6.16
C VAL A 74 18.86 -13.71 7.53
N GLU A 75 17.76 -13.56 8.27
CA GLU A 75 17.55 -14.24 9.56
C GLU A 75 17.55 -15.78 9.43
N GLU A 76 17.07 -16.30 8.30
CA GLU A 76 17.12 -17.73 7.96
C GLU A 76 18.49 -18.19 7.45
N GLY A 77 19.47 -17.29 7.34
CA GLY A 77 20.83 -17.59 6.90
C GLY A 77 21.02 -17.63 5.38
N LEU A 78 20.07 -17.09 4.61
CA LEU A 78 20.17 -16.92 3.16
C LEU A 78 20.72 -15.53 2.85
N ALA A 79 21.75 -15.46 2.02
CA ALA A 79 22.29 -14.19 1.52
C ALA A 79 21.42 -13.68 0.36
N MET A 80 20.35 -12.95 0.69
CA MET A 80 19.43 -12.31 -0.25
C MET A 80 19.48 -10.78 -0.11
N GLU A 81 19.20 -10.07 -1.19
CA GLU A 81 19.11 -8.61 -1.24
C GLU A 81 17.94 -8.22 -2.16
N GLY A 82 17.32 -7.06 -1.92
CA GLY A 82 16.25 -6.52 -2.75
C GLY A 82 14.82 -6.86 -2.31
N GLY A 83 13.84 -6.40 -3.08
CA GLY A 83 12.45 -6.75 -2.90
C GLY A 83 12.07 -8.13 -3.46
N LYS A 84 10.93 -8.67 -3.03
CA LYS A 84 10.36 -9.93 -3.55
C LYS A 84 9.52 -9.64 -4.80
N HIS A 85 9.93 -10.21 -5.93
CA HIS A 85 9.22 -10.07 -7.21
C HIS A 85 8.02 -11.03 -7.31
N ASP A 86 6.90 -10.65 -6.69
CA ASP A 86 5.69 -11.47 -6.57
C ASP A 86 4.42 -10.73 -7.06
N ASP A 87 3.30 -11.45 -7.19
CA ASP A 87 2.01 -10.87 -7.53
C ASP A 87 1.48 -9.95 -6.41
N ILE A 88 1.25 -8.67 -6.74
CA ILE A 88 0.79 -7.65 -5.79
C ILE A 88 -0.69 -7.35 -6.02
N SER A 89 -1.51 -7.61 -5.00
CA SER A 89 -2.95 -7.34 -5.01
C SER A 89 -3.40 -6.58 -3.76
N VAL A 90 -4.07 -5.44 -3.95
CA VAL A 90 -4.61 -4.60 -2.87
C VAL A 90 -6.11 -4.39 -3.07
N VAL A 91 -6.88 -4.59 -2.00
CA VAL A 91 -8.29 -4.20 -1.91
C VAL A 91 -8.42 -3.26 -0.71
N ALA A 92 -8.95 -2.07 -0.94
CA ALA A 92 -9.27 -1.11 0.10
C ALA A 92 -10.77 -0.81 0.09
N ALA A 93 -11.35 -0.70 1.28
CA ALA A 93 -12.76 -0.41 1.48
C ALA A 93 -12.93 0.54 2.65
N LEU A 94 -13.93 1.42 2.55
CA LEU A 94 -14.26 2.38 3.57
C LEU A 94 -15.44 1.86 4.40
N CYS A 95 -15.20 1.57 5.66
CA CYS A 95 -16.26 1.21 6.59
C CYS A 95 -16.98 2.47 7.09
N ARG A 96 -18.30 2.51 6.94
CA ARG A 96 -19.15 3.60 7.44
C ARG A 96 -20.09 3.06 8.50
N ARG A 97 -20.28 3.82 9.57
CA ARG A 97 -21.31 3.51 10.56
C ARG A 97 -22.68 3.67 9.90
N SER A 98 -23.52 2.65 9.99
CA SER A 98 -24.92 2.76 9.59
C SER A 98 -25.67 3.57 10.65
N ASN A 99 -26.37 4.62 10.22
CA ASN A 99 -27.37 5.30 11.02
C ASN A 99 -28.70 4.63 10.67
N GLY A 100 -29.08 3.60 11.43
CA GLY A 100 -30.31 2.83 11.21
C GLY A 100 -31.57 3.69 11.17
#